data_AF-A0A1M3D0Z5-F1
#
_entry.id   AF-A0A1M3D0Z5-F1
#
_cell.length_a   1.000
_cell.length_b   1.000
_cell.length_c   1.000
_cell.angle_alpha   90.00
_cell.angle_beta   90.00
_cell.angle_gamma   90.00
#
_symmetry.space_group_name_H-M   'P 1'
#
loop_
_entity.id
_entity.type
_entity.pdbx_description
1 polymer ?
#
loop_
_entity_poly.entity_id
_entity_poly.type
_entity_poly.pdbx_seq_one_letter_code
_entity_poly.pdbx_strand_id
1 'polypeptide(L)'
;MIAANIGKIFLDAYNEKYQSSYTAKEFFVEKYFEIFFNHNKYMMSAGNSPLENPKISWDKMRTGQIPYETDEKRKERFNKTVEKIETKPADASIAIGFPTLDFSAPTSGQITNMDLPLKKEEMYLSWIGSGFGIGVQSGKDGLSLLFSNKQILLDLFEGWQVYRDYLNSTPGLRGNQINTWNGQWIAHRYDKLSYDEENPTASFNPFGRMKDEGMEVNTQSWTKVLIGIARNYPEASLIAYVYSLGQMNITVGFVPFDLPRIRQPFELYNKYFGTTKREQVEQLFGTAIGFTKACQMGAIGVNALEPKGFRECMDKGVVPKNNTIDEEKTINFNTYQIWLLAMLNNEQLWEKAQDIAATLSNYSKTDRDLRTKKSQEVTNLLTSLNKKQFIESLIEIVKGSPETNQLAEIAEIIHTMPVDNVPYFLTLIRFQYAVVNKKS
;
A
#
# COMPACT_ATOMS: atom_id res chain seq x y z
N MET A 1 2.93 -24.67 -0.88
CA MET A 1 3.27 -23.45 -1.67
C MET A 1 2.28 -22.33 -1.39
N ILE A 2 2.71 -21.06 -1.36
CA ILE A 2 1.86 -19.93 -0.91
C ILE A 2 0.65 -19.71 -1.80
N ALA A 3 0.85 -19.66 -3.14
CA ALA A 3 -0.27 -19.55 -4.07
C ALA A 3 -1.28 -20.70 -3.90
N ALA A 4 -0.82 -21.95 -3.76
CA ALA A 4 -1.71 -23.08 -3.50
C ALA A 4 -2.52 -22.93 -2.20
N ASN A 5 -1.91 -22.40 -1.13
CA ASN A 5 -2.62 -22.13 0.12
C ASN A 5 -3.69 -21.04 -0.04
N ILE A 6 -3.39 -19.96 -0.78
CA ILE A 6 -4.37 -18.92 -1.09
C ILE A 6 -5.52 -19.49 -1.92
N GLY A 7 -5.21 -20.29 -2.95
CA GLY A 7 -6.21 -20.94 -3.77
C GLY A 7 -7.13 -21.85 -2.96
N LYS A 8 -6.58 -22.57 -1.97
CA LYS A 8 -7.37 -23.41 -1.06
C LYS A 8 -8.34 -22.59 -0.22
N ILE A 9 -7.82 -21.55 0.45
CA ILE A 9 -8.63 -20.69 1.32
C ILE A 9 -9.76 -20.02 0.52
N PHE A 10 -9.46 -19.55 -0.69
CA PHE A 10 -10.47 -19.01 -1.58
C PHE A 10 -11.52 -20.06 -1.97
N LEU A 11 -11.10 -21.24 -2.42
CA LEU A 11 -12.03 -22.28 -2.87
C LEU A 11 -12.96 -22.74 -1.74
N ASP A 12 -12.42 -22.90 -0.53
CA ASP A 12 -13.22 -23.21 0.66
C ASP A 12 -14.26 -22.10 0.92
N ALA A 13 -13.85 -20.83 0.85
CA ALA A 13 -14.75 -19.69 1.04
C ALA A 13 -15.79 -19.54 -0.09
N TYR A 14 -15.43 -19.87 -1.33
CA TYR A 14 -16.32 -19.87 -2.48
C TYR A 14 -17.39 -20.95 -2.31
N ASN A 15 -16.98 -22.18 -1.99
CA ASN A 15 -17.89 -23.29 -1.76
C ASN A 15 -18.86 -22.99 -0.62
N GLU A 16 -18.38 -22.37 0.46
CA GLU A 16 -19.19 -21.89 1.59
C GLU A 16 -20.21 -20.83 1.15
N LYS A 17 -19.77 -19.75 0.47
CA LYS A 17 -20.63 -18.63 0.05
C LYS A 17 -21.71 -19.05 -0.95
N TYR A 18 -21.36 -19.90 -1.91
CA TYR A 18 -22.24 -20.31 -3.00
C TYR A 18 -22.91 -21.68 -2.78
N GLN A 19 -22.77 -22.27 -1.58
CA GLN A 19 -23.32 -23.58 -1.22
C GLN A 19 -22.99 -24.65 -2.28
N SER A 20 -21.73 -24.67 -2.73
CA SER A 20 -21.23 -25.61 -3.74
C SER A 20 -20.15 -26.52 -3.15
N SER A 21 -19.71 -27.50 -3.92
CA SER A 21 -18.74 -28.52 -3.49
C SER A 21 -17.65 -28.74 -4.54
N TYR A 22 -17.18 -27.66 -5.17
CA TYR A 22 -16.16 -27.76 -6.20
C TYR A 22 -14.84 -28.28 -5.63
N THR A 23 -14.29 -29.30 -6.27
CA THR A 23 -12.88 -29.66 -6.12
C THR A 23 -11.98 -28.64 -6.82
N ALA A 24 -10.69 -28.61 -6.47
CA ALA A 24 -9.73 -27.69 -7.12
C ALA A 24 -9.68 -27.88 -8.64
N LYS A 25 -9.79 -29.13 -9.11
CA LYS A 25 -9.81 -29.44 -10.53
C LYS A 25 -11.08 -28.95 -11.20
N GLU A 26 -12.25 -29.25 -10.66
CA GLU A 26 -13.53 -28.81 -11.24
C GLU A 26 -13.60 -27.29 -11.30
N PHE A 27 -13.20 -26.59 -10.22
CA PHE A 27 -13.13 -25.13 -10.23
C PHE A 27 -12.14 -24.60 -11.28
N PHE A 28 -10.96 -25.23 -11.39
CA PHE A 28 -9.96 -24.84 -12.38
C PHE A 28 -10.51 -24.98 -13.81
N VAL A 29 -11.18 -26.09 -14.11
CA VAL A 29 -11.71 -26.41 -15.43
C VAL A 29 -12.92 -25.54 -15.77
N GLU A 30 -13.90 -25.46 -14.88
CA GLU A 30 -15.21 -24.85 -15.17
C GLU A 30 -15.27 -23.35 -14.94
N LYS A 31 -14.43 -22.81 -14.06
CA LYS A 31 -14.47 -21.39 -13.68
C LYS A 31 -13.18 -20.67 -14.07
N TYR A 32 -12.05 -21.14 -13.54
CA TYR A 32 -10.78 -20.42 -13.69
C TYR A 32 -10.29 -20.39 -15.14
N PHE A 33 -10.29 -21.53 -15.84
CA PHE A 33 -9.87 -21.60 -17.23
C PHE A 33 -10.77 -20.73 -18.13
N GLU A 34 -12.09 -20.86 -17.97
CA GLU A 34 -13.06 -20.08 -18.72
C GLU A 34 -12.78 -18.58 -18.60
N ILE A 35 -12.63 -18.08 -17.37
CA ILE A 35 -12.45 -16.64 -17.16
C ILE A 35 -11.03 -16.14 -17.44
N PHE A 36 -9.97 -16.92 -17.23
CA PHE A 36 -8.58 -16.45 -17.43
C PHE A 36 -8.05 -16.67 -18.84
N PHE A 37 -8.38 -17.81 -19.47
CA PHE A 37 -7.63 -18.33 -20.60
C PHE A 37 -8.50 -18.71 -21.81
N ASN A 38 -9.82 -18.89 -21.66
CA ASN A 38 -10.69 -19.25 -22.78
C ASN A 38 -11.14 -18.04 -23.64
N HIS A 39 -10.28 -17.04 -23.78
CA HIS A 39 -10.59 -15.80 -24.51
C HIS A 39 -9.37 -15.29 -25.26
N ASN A 40 -9.60 -14.40 -26.24
CA ASN A 40 -8.54 -13.78 -27.05
C ASN A 40 -7.50 -13.01 -26.22
N LYS A 41 -7.84 -12.55 -25.02
CA LYS A 41 -6.90 -11.83 -24.15
C LYS A 41 -6.85 -12.52 -22.80
N TYR A 42 -5.71 -13.12 -22.48
CA TYR A 42 -5.57 -13.76 -21.17
C TYR A 42 -5.53 -12.72 -20.06
N MET A 43 -6.02 -13.08 -18.88
CA MET A 43 -5.92 -12.21 -17.69
C MET A 43 -4.51 -12.22 -17.09
N MET A 44 -3.78 -13.32 -17.27
CA MET A 44 -2.47 -13.56 -16.69
C MET A 44 -1.59 -14.36 -17.65
N SER A 45 -0.27 -14.16 -17.58
CA SER A 45 0.67 -15.05 -18.26
C SER A 45 0.62 -16.45 -17.65
N ALA A 46 0.64 -17.47 -18.51
CA ALA A 46 0.76 -18.87 -18.13
C ALA A 46 2.22 -19.37 -18.20
N GLY A 47 3.18 -18.46 -18.39
CA GLY A 47 4.61 -18.74 -18.39
C GLY A 47 5.01 -19.79 -19.41
N ASN A 48 5.68 -20.84 -18.93
CA ASN A 48 6.17 -21.95 -19.76
C ASN A 48 5.15 -23.10 -19.90
N SER A 49 3.93 -22.94 -19.36
CA SER A 49 2.88 -23.94 -19.47
C SER A 49 2.38 -24.10 -20.90
N PRO A 50 1.72 -25.23 -21.24
CA PRO A 50 1.09 -25.39 -22.55
C PRO A 50 0.05 -24.30 -22.89
N LEU A 51 -0.56 -23.67 -21.87
CA LEU A 51 -1.50 -22.55 -22.06
C LEU A 51 -0.88 -21.36 -22.80
N GLU A 52 0.43 -21.16 -22.70
CA GLU A 52 1.12 -20.06 -23.38
C GLU A 52 2.32 -20.50 -24.24
N ASN A 53 2.80 -21.74 -24.13
CA ASN A 53 3.96 -22.25 -24.87
C ASN A 53 3.53 -23.16 -26.05
N PRO A 54 3.95 -22.93 -27.32
CA PRO A 54 4.82 -21.85 -27.83
C PRO A 54 4.29 -20.45 -27.56
N LYS A 55 5.21 -19.53 -27.21
CA LYS A 55 4.93 -18.17 -26.72
C LYS A 55 3.94 -17.42 -27.61
N ILE A 56 2.89 -16.89 -27.00
CA ILE A 56 1.87 -16.10 -27.70
C ILE A 56 2.38 -14.67 -27.96
N SER A 57 2.23 -14.19 -29.20
CA SER A 57 2.64 -12.84 -29.61
C SER A 57 1.52 -11.81 -29.36
N TRP A 58 1.24 -11.53 -28.09
CA TRP A 58 0.12 -10.69 -27.65
C TRP A 58 0.05 -9.33 -28.34
N ASP A 59 1.17 -8.62 -28.47
CA ASP A 59 1.18 -7.28 -29.08
C ASP A 59 0.87 -7.31 -30.57
N LYS A 60 1.34 -8.34 -31.29
CA LYS A 60 1.02 -8.52 -32.71
C LYS A 60 -0.46 -8.85 -32.91
N MET A 61 -1.04 -9.65 -32.01
CA MET A 61 -2.48 -9.95 -32.05
C MET A 61 -3.33 -8.71 -31.74
N ARG A 62 -2.96 -7.95 -30.70
CA ARG A 62 -3.66 -6.71 -30.31
C ARG A 62 -3.60 -5.64 -31.39
N THR A 63 -2.47 -5.50 -32.08
CA THR A 63 -2.28 -4.54 -33.18
C THR A 63 -2.82 -5.03 -34.53
N GLY A 64 -3.40 -6.23 -34.58
CA GLY A 64 -3.98 -6.80 -35.81
C GLY A 64 -2.96 -7.29 -36.84
N GLN A 65 -1.67 -7.35 -36.49
CA GLN A 65 -0.62 -7.88 -37.37
C GLN A 65 -0.78 -9.39 -37.62
N ILE A 66 -1.34 -10.12 -36.64
CA ILE A 66 -1.72 -11.53 -36.77
C ILE A 66 -3.09 -11.73 -36.09
N PRO A 67 -3.90 -12.72 -36.51
CA PRO A 67 -5.14 -13.03 -35.81
C PRO A 67 -4.88 -13.59 -34.41
N TYR A 68 -5.85 -13.40 -33.51
CA TYR A 68 -5.88 -14.11 -32.23
C TYR A 68 -6.00 -15.62 -32.44
N GLU A 69 -5.59 -16.41 -31.45
CA GLU A 69 -5.75 -17.87 -31.49
C GLU A 69 -7.23 -18.26 -31.60
N THR A 70 -7.51 -19.40 -32.21
CA THR A 70 -8.88 -19.95 -32.30
C THR A 70 -9.28 -20.65 -31.00
N ASP A 71 -10.58 -20.89 -30.84
CA ASP A 71 -11.12 -21.66 -29.71
C ASP A 71 -10.54 -23.07 -29.65
N GLU A 72 -10.35 -23.73 -30.80
CA GLU A 72 -9.75 -25.06 -30.88
C GLU A 72 -8.31 -25.04 -30.37
N LYS A 73 -7.54 -24.00 -30.73
CA LYS A 73 -6.15 -23.88 -30.29
C LYS A 73 -6.06 -23.67 -28.78
N ARG A 74 -6.93 -22.83 -28.22
CA ARG A 74 -7.04 -22.64 -26.76
C ARG A 74 -7.41 -23.94 -26.05
N LYS A 75 -8.38 -24.69 -26.57
CA LYS A 75 -8.79 -26.00 -26.03
C LYS A 75 -7.67 -27.04 -26.12
N GLU A 76 -6.91 -27.08 -27.20
CA GLU A 76 -5.73 -27.96 -27.34
C GLU A 76 -4.68 -27.67 -26.25
N ARG A 77 -4.36 -26.38 -26.03
CA ARG A 77 -3.42 -25.94 -24.99
C ARG A 77 -3.92 -26.28 -23.58
N PHE A 78 -5.22 -26.11 -23.34
CA PHE A 78 -5.87 -26.48 -22.09
C PHE A 78 -5.79 -27.98 -21.81
N ASN A 79 -6.19 -28.82 -22.77
CA ASN A 79 -6.14 -30.28 -22.61
C ASN A 79 -4.73 -30.77 -22.30
N LYS A 80 -3.72 -30.24 -23.00
CA LYS A 80 -2.30 -30.53 -22.72
C LYS A 80 -1.88 -30.13 -21.32
N THR A 81 -2.42 -29.04 -20.80
CA THR A 81 -2.11 -28.55 -19.45
C THR A 81 -2.71 -29.49 -18.39
N VAL A 82 -3.98 -29.84 -18.55
CA VAL A 82 -4.66 -30.81 -17.67
C VAL A 82 -3.97 -32.16 -17.70
N GLU A 83 -3.65 -32.69 -18.89
CA GLU A 83 -2.92 -33.96 -19.04
C GLU A 83 -1.56 -33.93 -18.32
N LYS A 84 -0.80 -32.83 -18.45
CA LYS A 84 0.48 -32.70 -17.75
C LYS A 84 0.32 -32.64 -16.24
N ILE A 85 -0.65 -31.88 -15.72
CA ILE A 85 -0.94 -31.85 -14.27
C ILE A 85 -1.30 -33.26 -13.76
N GLU A 86 -1.99 -34.06 -14.57
CA GLU A 86 -2.42 -35.40 -14.17
C GLU A 86 -1.34 -36.49 -14.27
N THR A 87 -0.31 -36.28 -15.09
CA THR A 87 0.64 -37.34 -15.45
C THR A 87 2.10 -37.04 -15.07
N LYS A 88 2.43 -35.78 -14.79
CA LYS A 88 3.81 -35.34 -14.52
C LYS A 88 3.98 -34.89 -13.07
N PRO A 89 5.21 -35.00 -12.53
CA PRO A 89 5.55 -34.38 -11.25
C PRO A 89 5.33 -32.86 -11.31
N ALA A 90 5.08 -32.26 -10.15
CA ALA A 90 4.88 -30.83 -10.03
C ALA A 90 6.14 -30.07 -10.50
N ASP A 91 5.94 -29.13 -11.42
CA ASP A 91 6.98 -28.32 -12.04
C ASP A 91 6.44 -26.90 -12.25
N ALA A 92 7.33 -25.91 -12.22
CA ALA A 92 6.99 -24.49 -12.43
C ALA A 92 6.16 -24.20 -13.70
N SER A 93 6.27 -25.05 -14.74
CA SER A 93 5.48 -24.93 -15.97
C SER A 93 4.03 -25.38 -15.82
N ILE A 94 3.66 -26.10 -14.77
CA ILE A 94 2.31 -26.64 -14.56
C ILE A 94 1.77 -26.42 -13.15
N ALA A 95 2.57 -25.84 -12.25
CA ALA A 95 2.18 -25.41 -10.91
C ALA A 95 2.86 -24.06 -10.59
N ILE A 96 2.06 -23.00 -10.43
CA ILE A 96 2.60 -21.64 -10.30
C ILE A 96 3.31 -21.47 -8.95
N GLY A 97 4.55 -20.98 -9.03
CA GLY A 97 5.42 -20.73 -7.88
C GLY A 97 6.21 -21.96 -7.41
N PHE A 98 5.92 -23.16 -7.92
CA PHE A 98 6.68 -24.38 -7.60
C PHE A 98 8.09 -24.33 -8.21
N PRO A 99 9.04 -25.12 -7.69
CA PRO A 99 10.35 -25.23 -8.30
C PRO A 99 10.25 -25.80 -9.72
N THR A 100 11.22 -25.42 -10.55
CA THR A 100 11.51 -26.09 -11.81
C THR A 100 12.17 -27.44 -11.52
N LEU A 101 11.90 -28.45 -12.35
CA LEU A 101 12.64 -29.72 -12.31
C LEU A 101 14.01 -29.63 -12.99
N ASP A 102 14.26 -28.56 -13.74
CA ASP A 102 15.55 -28.29 -14.37
C ASP A 102 16.52 -27.60 -13.38
N PHE A 103 17.54 -28.34 -12.96
CA PHE A 103 18.59 -27.84 -12.06
C PHE A 103 19.39 -26.65 -12.60
N SER A 104 19.40 -26.46 -13.92
CA SER A 104 20.10 -25.34 -14.57
C SER A 104 19.24 -24.09 -14.74
N ALA A 105 17.93 -24.17 -14.50
CA ALA A 105 17.02 -23.06 -14.68
C ALA A 105 17.11 -22.03 -13.52
N PRO A 106 16.82 -20.73 -13.75
CA PRO A 106 16.97 -19.67 -12.74
C PRO A 106 16.17 -19.86 -11.44
N THR A 107 15.13 -20.71 -11.44
CA THR A 107 14.32 -21.04 -10.26
C THR A 107 14.76 -22.34 -9.56
N SER A 108 15.90 -22.91 -9.93
CA SER A 108 16.41 -24.16 -9.34
C SER A 108 16.81 -24.05 -7.87
N GLY A 109 16.99 -22.82 -7.35
CA GLY A 109 17.30 -22.58 -5.93
C GLY A 109 16.22 -23.02 -4.94
N GLN A 110 15.03 -23.40 -5.40
CA GLN A 110 13.95 -23.98 -4.59
C GLN A 110 13.88 -25.52 -4.68
N ILE A 111 14.75 -26.15 -5.47
CA ILE A 111 14.81 -27.61 -5.57
C ILE A 111 15.41 -28.15 -4.26
N THR A 112 14.73 -29.13 -3.68
CA THR A 112 15.18 -29.81 -2.46
C THR A 112 15.31 -31.31 -2.73
N ASN A 113 16.23 -31.95 -2.03
CA ASN A 113 16.34 -33.41 -1.98
C ASN A 113 15.35 -34.05 -0.98
N MET A 114 14.56 -33.25 -0.27
CA MET A 114 13.48 -33.75 0.57
C MET A 114 12.29 -34.18 -0.30
N ASP A 115 11.73 -35.35 -0.02
CA ASP A 115 10.48 -35.78 -0.64
C ASP A 115 9.31 -34.99 -0.03
N LEU A 116 8.82 -34.00 -0.77
CA LEU A 116 7.67 -33.21 -0.36
C LEU A 116 6.40 -33.90 -0.86
N PRO A 117 5.38 -34.12 -0.01
CA PRO A 117 4.14 -34.80 -0.39
C PRO A 117 3.23 -33.89 -1.23
N LEU A 118 3.71 -33.47 -2.40
CA LEU A 118 3.01 -32.57 -3.31
C LEU A 118 1.83 -33.30 -3.95
N LYS A 119 0.62 -32.79 -3.68
CA LYS A 119 -0.60 -33.38 -4.25
C LYS A 119 -0.95 -32.67 -5.56
N LYS A 120 -1.51 -33.41 -6.52
CA LYS A 120 -2.04 -32.83 -7.78
C LYS A 120 -3.04 -31.70 -7.52
N GLU A 121 -3.84 -31.84 -6.46
CA GLU A 121 -4.76 -30.81 -6.01
C GLU A 121 -4.06 -29.47 -5.74
N GLU A 122 -2.87 -29.47 -5.13
CA GLU A 122 -2.10 -28.25 -4.86
C GLU A 122 -1.63 -27.57 -6.14
N MET A 123 -1.43 -28.33 -7.23
CA MET A 123 -1.07 -27.76 -8.52
C MET A 123 -2.23 -26.94 -9.08
N TYR A 124 -3.45 -27.48 -9.09
CA TYR A 124 -4.66 -26.72 -9.47
C TYR A 124 -4.89 -25.51 -8.57
N LEU A 125 -4.76 -25.69 -7.25
CA LEU A 125 -4.89 -24.60 -6.29
C LEU A 125 -3.85 -23.50 -6.51
N SER A 126 -2.63 -23.85 -6.95
CA SER A 126 -1.59 -22.86 -7.25
C SER A 126 -1.95 -21.95 -8.41
N TRP A 127 -2.64 -22.48 -9.44
CA TRP A 127 -3.19 -21.68 -10.52
C TRP A 127 -4.26 -20.74 -9.98
N ILE A 128 -5.26 -21.27 -9.28
CA ILE A 128 -6.36 -20.47 -8.72
C ILE A 128 -5.81 -19.34 -7.84
N GLY A 129 -4.91 -19.69 -6.91
CA GLY A 129 -4.32 -18.75 -5.96
C GLY A 129 -3.45 -17.66 -6.60
N SER A 130 -2.80 -17.96 -7.72
CA SER A 130 -1.94 -16.98 -8.42
C SER A 130 -2.72 -15.81 -9.02
N GLY A 131 -4.02 -16.00 -9.29
CA GLY A 131 -4.91 -14.95 -9.78
C GLY A 131 -5.28 -13.89 -8.73
N PHE A 132 -4.97 -14.11 -7.45
CA PHE A 132 -5.36 -13.22 -6.34
C PHE A 132 -4.30 -12.21 -5.91
N GLY A 133 -3.16 -12.14 -6.61
CA GLY A 133 -2.14 -11.14 -6.30
C GLY A 133 -2.68 -9.72 -6.47
N ILE A 134 -2.47 -8.84 -5.50
CA ILE A 134 -2.84 -7.42 -5.57
C ILE A 134 -1.60 -6.62 -5.94
N GLY A 135 -1.51 -6.20 -7.20
CA GLY A 135 -0.39 -5.44 -7.75
C GLY A 135 -0.42 -3.97 -7.32
N VAL A 136 0.70 -3.47 -6.80
CA VAL A 136 0.85 -2.11 -6.30
C VAL A 136 2.11 -1.45 -6.84
N GLN A 137 2.08 -0.11 -6.92
CA GLN A 137 3.23 0.68 -7.32
C GLN A 137 4.26 0.72 -6.17
N SER A 138 5.47 0.22 -6.44
CA SER A 138 6.54 0.07 -5.44
C SER A 138 7.93 0.51 -5.92
N GLY A 139 7.99 1.52 -6.79
CA GLY A 139 9.23 2.01 -7.38
C GLY A 139 9.45 1.46 -8.78
N LYS A 140 10.69 1.04 -9.11
CA LYS A 140 11.03 0.49 -10.44
C LYS A 140 10.43 -0.89 -10.68
N ASP A 141 10.31 -1.69 -9.62
CA ASP A 141 9.75 -3.03 -9.67
C ASP A 141 8.32 -2.99 -9.10
N GLY A 142 7.35 -3.54 -9.82
CA GLY A 142 5.99 -3.72 -9.31
C GLY A 142 5.93 -4.91 -8.35
N LEU A 143 5.44 -4.69 -7.14
CA LEU A 143 5.19 -5.73 -6.14
C LEU A 143 3.72 -6.14 -6.14
N SER A 144 3.46 -7.35 -5.69
CA SER A 144 2.13 -7.93 -5.48
C SER A 144 1.97 -8.39 -4.04
N LEU A 145 0.75 -8.31 -3.53
CA LEU A 145 0.35 -8.72 -2.18
C LEU A 145 -0.61 -9.90 -2.27
N LEU A 146 -0.39 -10.95 -1.48
CA LEU A 146 -1.36 -12.02 -1.27
C LEU A 146 -1.85 -12.00 0.18
N PHE A 147 -3.13 -11.74 0.37
CA PHE A 147 -3.82 -11.82 1.66
C PHE A 147 -4.58 -13.13 1.76
N SER A 148 -4.55 -13.77 2.94
CA SER A 148 -5.34 -14.98 3.23
C SER A 148 -6.72 -14.69 3.81
N ASN A 149 -7.14 -13.42 3.86
CA ASN A 149 -8.46 -13.05 4.35
C ASN A 149 -9.54 -13.48 3.33
N LYS A 150 -10.49 -14.33 3.77
CA LYS A 150 -11.54 -14.90 2.92
C LYS A 150 -12.35 -13.83 2.17
N GLN A 151 -12.72 -12.74 2.85
CA GLN A 151 -13.55 -11.71 2.25
C GLN A 151 -12.79 -10.93 1.16
N ILE A 152 -11.51 -10.60 1.38
CA ILE A 152 -10.67 -9.97 0.34
C ILE A 152 -10.60 -10.87 -0.90
N LEU A 153 -10.44 -12.19 -0.72
CA LEU A 153 -10.37 -13.12 -1.84
C LEU A 153 -11.70 -13.20 -2.62
N LEU A 154 -12.84 -13.23 -1.91
CA LEU A 154 -14.16 -13.21 -2.55
C LEU A 154 -14.42 -11.89 -3.29
N ASP A 155 -14.02 -10.77 -2.70
CA ASP A 155 -14.15 -9.44 -3.31
C ASP A 155 -13.30 -9.29 -4.58
N LEU A 156 -12.08 -9.85 -4.57
CA LEU A 156 -11.22 -9.94 -5.76
C LEU A 156 -11.85 -10.79 -6.86
N PHE A 157 -12.41 -11.94 -6.49
CA PHE A 157 -13.06 -12.85 -7.43
C PHE A 157 -14.24 -12.18 -8.15
N GLU A 158 -15.06 -11.39 -7.45
CA GLU A 158 -16.12 -10.60 -8.08
C GLU A 158 -15.56 -9.62 -9.13
N GLY A 159 -14.41 -9.02 -8.85
CA GLY A 159 -13.71 -8.14 -9.79
C GLY A 159 -13.15 -8.84 -11.03
N TRP A 160 -12.94 -10.16 -10.99
CA TRP A 160 -12.42 -10.89 -12.15
C TRP A 160 -13.41 -10.85 -13.32
N GLN A 161 -14.71 -11.05 -13.06
CA GLN A 161 -15.71 -11.00 -14.14
C GLN A 161 -15.78 -9.61 -14.77
N VAL A 162 -15.74 -8.57 -13.94
CA VAL A 162 -15.71 -7.19 -14.41
C VAL A 162 -14.49 -6.95 -15.32
N TYR A 163 -13.31 -7.46 -14.96
CA TYR A 163 -12.13 -7.35 -15.81
C TYR A 163 -12.28 -8.08 -17.14
N ARG A 164 -12.86 -9.28 -17.11
CA ARG A 164 -13.14 -10.09 -18.31
C ARG A 164 -13.98 -9.28 -19.29
N ASP A 165 -15.03 -8.64 -18.78
CA ASP A 165 -15.96 -7.86 -19.59
C ASP A 165 -15.25 -6.65 -20.22
N TYR A 166 -14.37 -5.95 -19.48
CA TYR A 166 -13.53 -4.88 -20.05
C TYR A 166 -12.58 -5.39 -21.13
N LEU A 167 -11.89 -6.52 -20.92
CA LEU A 167 -10.98 -7.09 -21.91
C LEU A 167 -11.69 -7.44 -23.23
N ASN A 168 -12.91 -7.96 -23.14
CA ASN A 168 -13.71 -8.37 -24.28
C ASN A 168 -14.34 -7.17 -25.00
N SER A 169 -14.82 -6.17 -24.25
CA SER A 169 -15.51 -4.99 -24.80
C SER A 169 -14.58 -3.87 -25.27
N THR A 170 -13.30 -3.88 -24.86
CA THR A 170 -12.32 -2.82 -25.18
C THR A 170 -11.21 -3.37 -26.07
N PRO A 171 -11.30 -3.25 -27.42
CA PRO A 171 -10.33 -3.87 -28.35
C PRO A 171 -8.87 -3.53 -28.07
N GLY A 172 -8.56 -2.26 -27.75
CA GLY A 172 -7.19 -1.78 -27.50
C GLY A 172 -6.60 -2.13 -26.12
N LEU A 173 -7.40 -2.67 -25.19
CA LEU A 173 -6.92 -3.03 -23.85
C LEU A 173 -6.07 -4.29 -23.89
N ARG A 174 -4.85 -4.23 -23.37
CA ARG A 174 -3.98 -5.42 -23.24
C ARG A 174 -4.44 -6.33 -22.09
N GLY A 175 -4.22 -7.62 -22.28
CA GLY A 175 -4.38 -8.64 -21.23
C GLY A 175 -3.16 -8.73 -20.32
N ASN A 176 -3.05 -9.83 -19.57
CA ASN A 176 -1.95 -10.18 -18.68
C ASN A 176 -1.70 -9.17 -17.55
N GLN A 177 -2.75 -8.54 -17.04
CA GLN A 177 -2.66 -7.54 -15.96
C GLN A 177 -3.52 -7.87 -14.74
N ILE A 178 -3.85 -9.14 -14.46
CA ILE A 178 -4.72 -9.49 -13.34
C ILE A 178 -4.27 -8.89 -12.01
N ASN A 179 -2.97 -8.90 -11.70
CA ASN A 179 -2.51 -8.32 -10.44
C ASN A 179 -2.72 -6.80 -10.40
N THR A 180 -2.40 -6.11 -11.50
CA THR A 180 -2.64 -4.66 -11.63
C THR A 180 -4.13 -4.33 -11.52
N TRP A 181 -4.98 -5.14 -12.17
CA TRP A 181 -6.44 -5.04 -12.07
C TRP A 181 -6.92 -5.20 -10.63
N ASN A 182 -6.48 -6.27 -9.94
CA ASN A 182 -6.83 -6.53 -8.56
C ASN A 182 -6.49 -5.35 -7.63
N GLY A 183 -5.36 -4.68 -7.86
CA GLY A 183 -4.98 -3.44 -7.17
C GLY A 183 -5.96 -2.29 -7.38
N GLN A 184 -6.37 -2.06 -8.63
CA GLN A 184 -7.37 -1.04 -8.96
C GLN A 184 -8.75 -1.39 -8.41
N TRP A 185 -9.18 -2.64 -8.58
CA TRP A 185 -10.48 -3.13 -8.14
C TRP A 185 -10.66 -3.01 -6.64
N ILE A 186 -9.69 -3.46 -5.84
CA ILE A 186 -9.77 -3.35 -4.38
C ILE A 186 -9.74 -1.90 -3.91
N ALA A 187 -8.90 -1.05 -4.51
CA ALA A 187 -8.90 0.37 -4.17
C ALA A 187 -10.23 1.05 -4.47
N HIS A 188 -10.89 0.68 -5.57
CA HIS A 188 -12.21 1.18 -5.96
C HIS A 188 -13.32 0.62 -5.06
N ARG A 189 -13.46 -0.70 -4.99
CA ARG A 189 -14.49 -1.40 -4.21
C ARG A 189 -14.52 -0.96 -2.75
N TYR A 190 -13.36 -0.67 -2.17
CA TYR A 190 -13.24 -0.27 -0.77
C TYR A 190 -13.33 1.24 -0.52
N ASP A 191 -13.52 2.06 -1.56
CA ASP A 191 -13.81 3.46 -1.38
C ASP A 191 -15.32 3.73 -1.24
N LYS A 192 -15.75 3.89 0.02
CA LYS A 192 -17.14 4.16 0.40
C LYS A 192 -17.76 5.43 -0.20
N LEU A 193 -16.97 6.31 -0.81
CA LEU A 193 -17.48 7.53 -1.45
C LEU A 193 -17.78 7.34 -2.94
N SER A 194 -17.06 6.45 -3.62
CA SER A 194 -17.14 6.31 -5.08
C SER A 194 -17.72 4.96 -5.52
N TYR A 195 -17.64 3.93 -4.67
CA TYR A 195 -18.20 2.62 -4.96
C TYR A 195 -19.70 2.56 -4.73
N ASP A 196 -20.41 2.03 -5.71
CA ASP A 196 -21.84 1.75 -5.67
C ASP A 196 -22.03 0.25 -5.96
N GLU A 197 -22.67 -0.48 -5.06
CA GLU A 197 -22.92 -1.92 -5.22
C GLU A 197 -23.91 -2.22 -6.35
N GLU A 198 -24.87 -1.32 -6.61
CA GLU A 198 -25.84 -1.48 -7.70
C GLU A 198 -25.21 -1.17 -9.06
N ASN A 199 -24.17 -0.32 -9.08
CA ASN A 199 -23.40 0.02 -10.26
C ASN A 199 -21.88 -0.05 -9.99
N PRO A 200 -21.29 -1.26 -9.91
CA PRO A 200 -19.91 -1.45 -9.45
C PRO A 200 -18.82 -0.77 -10.29
N THR A 201 -19.14 -0.38 -11.53
CA THR A 201 -18.21 0.30 -12.45
C THR A 201 -18.48 1.80 -12.58
N ALA A 202 -19.44 2.35 -11.81
CA ALA A 202 -19.69 3.77 -11.73
C ALA A 202 -18.41 4.53 -11.35
N SER A 203 -18.09 5.59 -12.09
CA SER A 203 -16.90 6.42 -11.87
C SER A 203 -15.56 5.66 -11.87
N PHE A 204 -15.53 4.42 -12.38
CA PHE A 204 -14.34 3.58 -12.38
C PHE A 204 -13.65 3.60 -13.74
N ASN A 205 -12.56 4.36 -13.84
CA ASN A 205 -11.74 4.42 -15.07
C ASN A 205 -10.26 4.13 -14.75
N PRO A 206 -9.88 2.83 -14.62
CA PRO A 206 -8.54 2.44 -14.23
C PRO A 206 -7.52 2.43 -15.39
N PHE A 207 -7.89 2.93 -16.58
CA PHE A 207 -7.10 2.72 -17.79
C PHE A 207 -6.15 3.89 -18.11
N GLY A 208 -4.96 3.53 -18.61
CA GLY A 208 -3.97 4.45 -19.16
C GLY A 208 -3.66 4.15 -20.62
N ARG A 209 -2.79 4.97 -21.21
CA ARG A 209 -2.29 4.79 -22.58
C ARG A 209 -0.85 4.29 -22.55
N MET A 210 -0.60 3.27 -23.35
CA MET A 210 0.73 2.75 -23.66
C MET A 210 1.44 3.65 -24.66
N LYS A 211 2.76 3.44 -24.81
CA LYS A 211 3.61 4.19 -25.77
C LYS A 211 3.20 3.98 -27.23
N ASP A 212 2.61 2.85 -27.55
CA ASP A 212 2.16 2.46 -28.89
C ASP A 212 0.65 2.69 -29.10
N GLU A 213 0.07 3.62 -28.36
CA GLU A 213 -1.36 3.97 -28.38
C GLU A 213 -2.33 2.87 -27.89
N GLY A 214 -1.80 1.72 -27.43
CA GLY A 214 -2.59 0.71 -26.74
C GLY A 214 -3.16 1.19 -25.41
N MET A 215 -4.13 0.46 -24.86
CA MET A 215 -4.66 0.72 -23.51
C MET A 215 -4.12 -0.31 -22.51
N GLU A 216 -3.84 0.14 -21.30
CA GLU A 216 -3.41 -0.70 -20.18
C GLU A 216 -4.14 -0.34 -18.89
N VAL A 217 -4.19 -1.27 -17.94
CA VAL A 217 -4.60 -0.94 -16.57
C VAL A 217 -3.46 -0.19 -15.89
N ASN A 218 -3.75 0.98 -15.32
CA ASN A 218 -2.79 1.75 -14.52
C ASN A 218 -2.51 1.02 -13.20
N THR A 219 -1.26 1.03 -12.75
CA THR A 219 -0.92 0.47 -11.44
C THR A 219 -1.35 1.44 -10.33
N GLN A 220 -1.97 0.91 -9.27
CA GLN A 220 -2.46 1.70 -8.15
C GLN A 220 -1.37 1.93 -7.09
N SER A 221 -1.42 3.06 -6.39
CA SER A 221 -0.54 3.32 -5.24
C SER A 221 -0.80 2.30 -4.13
N TRP A 222 0.29 1.78 -3.54
CA TRP A 222 0.20 0.89 -2.39
C TRP A 222 -0.55 1.53 -1.22
N THR A 223 -0.41 2.84 -1.00
CA THR A 223 -1.11 3.55 0.08
C THR A 223 -2.62 3.56 -0.15
N LYS A 224 -3.09 3.79 -1.38
CA LYS A 224 -4.52 3.82 -1.71
C LYS A 224 -5.18 2.44 -1.53
N VAL A 225 -4.49 1.37 -1.93
CA VAL A 225 -4.94 -0.01 -1.69
C VAL A 225 -5.03 -0.29 -0.19
N LEU A 226 -3.95 -0.02 0.56
CA LEU A 226 -3.90 -0.36 1.98
C LEU A 226 -4.87 0.46 2.82
N ILE A 227 -5.07 1.75 2.53
CA ILE A 227 -6.05 2.54 3.28
C ILE A 227 -7.48 2.09 2.99
N GLY A 228 -7.78 1.66 1.75
CA GLY A 228 -9.06 1.04 1.40
C GLY A 228 -9.31 -0.22 2.24
N ILE A 229 -8.34 -1.12 2.29
CA ILE A 229 -8.40 -2.32 3.14
C ILE A 229 -8.57 -1.91 4.61
N ALA A 230 -7.71 -1.04 5.12
CA ALA A 230 -7.72 -0.68 6.53
C ALA A 230 -9.07 -0.09 6.99
N ARG A 231 -9.77 0.66 6.13
CA ARG A 231 -11.11 1.24 6.39
C ARG A 231 -12.27 0.24 6.36
N ASN A 232 -12.10 -0.92 5.72
CA ASN A 232 -13.16 -1.93 5.57
C ASN A 232 -12.99 -3.11 6.53
N TYR A 233 -11.78 -3.31 7.08
CA TYR A 233 -11.51 -4.39 8.02
C TYR A 233 -11.27 -3.84 9.44
N PRO A 234 -12.07 -4.27 10.44
CA PRO A 234 -11.92 -3.83 11.82
C PRO A 234 -10.75 -4.54 12.54
N GLU A 235 -10.14 -5.54 11.90
CA GLU A 235 -9.03 -6.32 12.43
C GLU A 235 -7.85 -5.42 12.83
N ALA A 236 -7.13 -5.83 13.88
CA ALA A 236 -5.94 -5.11 14.35
C ALA A 236 -4.76 -5.28 13.38
N SER A 237 -4.63 -6.44 12.73
CA SER A 237 -3.55 -6.70 11.78
C SER A 237 -3.93 -7.72 10.72
N LEU A 238 -3.41 -7.50 9.52
CA LEU A 238 -3.41 -8.47 8.42
C LEU A 238 -1.97 -8.82 8.04
N ILE A 239 -1.72 -10.05 7.60
CA ILE A 239 -0.42 -10.44 7.04
C ILE A 239 -0.60 -10.64 5.54
N ALA A 240 0.29 -10.06 4.75
CA ALA A 240 0.38 -10.35 3.31
C ALA A 240 1.72 -10.99 2.96
N TYR A 241 1.72 -11.90 2.01
CA TYR A 241 2.93 -12.32 1.33
C TYR A 241 3.25 -11.33 0.20
N VAL A 242 4.43 -10.71 0.26
CA VAL A 242 4.87 -9.65 -0.68
C VAL A 242 5.93 -10.19 -1.62
N TYR A 243 5.69 -10.06 -2.92
CA TYR A 243 6.51 -10.68 -3.97
C TYR A 243 6.38 -9.97 -5.32
N SER A 244 7.19 -10.36 -6.30
CA SER A 244 7.02 -10.07 -7.72
C SER A 244 7.43 -11.28 -8.54
N LEU A 245 6.61 -11.66 -9.52
CA LEU A 245 6.95 -12.70 -10.51
C LEU A 245 7.06 -12.03 -11.88
N GLY A 246 8.22 -12.17 -12.51
CA GLY A 246 8.52 -11.50 -13.77
C GLY A 246 9.79 -12.05 -14.39
N GLN A 247 10.57 -11.22 -15.09
CA GLN A 247 11.88 -11.63 -15.60
C GLN A 247 12.86 -11.96 -14.46
N MET A 248 12.79 -11.20 -13.37
CA MET A 248 13.49 -11.47 -12.12
C MET A 248 12.46 -11.57 -11.00
N ASN A 249 12.41 -12.72 -10.34
CA ASN A 249 11.50 -12.93 -9.22
C ASN A 249 12.03 -12.21 -7.98
N ILE A 250 11.16 -11.46 -7.29
CA ILE A 250 11.47 -10.79 -6.03
C ILE A 250 10.61 -11.43 -4.94
N THR A 251 11.23 -11.80 -3.83
CA THR A 251 10.50 -12.23 -2.62
C THR A 251 10.90 -11.32 -1.48
N VAL A 252 9.91 -10.63 -0.91
CA VAL A 252 10.09 -9.87 0.33
C VAL A 252 9.70 -10.75 1.52
N GLY A 253 8.62 -11.53 1.39
CA GLY A 253 8.15 -12.47 2.41
C GLY A 253 6.84 -12.04 3.05
N PHE A 254 6.56 -12.58 4.25
CA PHE A 254 5.37 -12.23 5.02
C PHE A 254 5.59 -10.91 5.75
N VAL A 255 4.70 -9.95 5.52
CA VAL A 255 4.74 -8.62 6.12
C VAL A 255 3.44 -8.39 6.88
N PRO A 256 3.48 -8.07 8.19
CA PRO A 256 2.33 -7.63 8.95
C PRO A 256 1.97 -6.18 8.61
N PHE A 257 0.67 -5.93 8.51
CA PHE A 257 0.04 -4.63 8.29
C PHE A 257 -0.79 -4.32 9.53
N ASP A 258 -0.46 -3.24 10.22
CA ASP A 258 -1.22 -2.73 11.36
C ASP A 258 -2.30 -1.80 10.84
N LEU A 259 -3.53 -2.31 10.69
CA LEU A 259 -4.61 -1.58 10.02
C LEU A 259 -5.03 -0.31 10.78
N PRO A 260 -5.22 -0.33 12.12
CA PRO A 260 -5.46 0.89 12.88
C PRO A 260 -4.37 1.94 12.68
N ARG A 261 -3.09 1.55 12.68
CA ARG A 261 -1.95 2.45 12.47
C ARG A 261 -1.84 2.94 11.03
N ILE A 262 -2.38 2.21 10.05
CA ILE A 262 -2.52 2.70 8.68
C ILE A 262 -3.68 3.69 8.56
N ARG A 263 -4.82 3.44 9.22
CA ARG A 263 -6.00 4.33 9.16
C ARG A 263 -5.79 5.66 9.86
N GLN A 264 -5.16 5.64 11.03
CA GLN A 264 -5.12 6.75 11.98
C GLN A 264 -4.67 8.09 11.35
N PRO A 265 -3.60 8.19 10.54
CA PRO A 265 -3.22 9.47 9.93
C PRO A 265 -4.34 10.08 9.08
N PHE A 266 -5.11 9.27 8.36
CA PHE A 266 -6.19 9.77 7.51
C PHE A 266 -7.41 10.20 8.34
N GLU A 267 -7.72 9.48 9.42
CA GLU A 267 -8.78 9.84 10.37
C GLU A 267 -8.45 11.16 11.10
N LEU A 268 -7.20 11.30 11.57
CA LEU A 268 -6.71 12.53 12.19
C LEU A 268 -6.74 13.70 11.19
N TYR A 269 -6.31 13.49 9.94
CA TYR A 269 -6.37 14.56 8.93
C TYR A 269 -7.80 15.05 8.73
N ASN A 270 -8.75 14.12 8.55
CA ASN A 270 -10.16 14.46 8.40
C ASN A 270 -10.70 15.22 9.62
N LYS A 271 -10.31 14.82 10.83
CA LYS A 271 -10.75 15.47 12.08
C LYS A 271 -10.26 16.91 12.20
N TYR A 272 -8.98 17.17 11.91
CA TYR A 272 -8.38 18.50 12.12
C TYR A 272 -8.52 19.44 10.92
N PHE A 273 -8.60 18.91 9.70
CA PHE A 273 -8.54 19.70 8.47
C PHE A 273 -9.69 19.44 7.48
N GLY A 274 -10.57 18.48 7.76
CA GLY A 274 -11.73 18.15 6.91
C GLY A 274 -11.41 17.20 5.74
N THR A 275 -12.43 16.92 4.93
CA THR A 275 -12.41 15.85 3.89
C THR A 275 -12.34 16.34 2.45
N THR A 276 -12.33 17.66 2.22
CA THR A 276 -12.50 18.27 0.88
C THR A 276 -11.39 17.93 -0.11
N LYS A 277 -10.21 17.54 0.36
CA LYS A 277 -9.01 17.25 -0.46
C LYS A 277 -8.42 15.87 -0.22
N ARG A 278 -9.27 14.90 0.15
CA ARG A 278 -8.87 13.53 0.53
C ARG A 278 -7.89 12.89 -0.45
N GLU A 279 -8.16 12.92 -1.75
CA GLU A 279 -7.29 12.29 -2.74
C GLU A 279 -5.89 12.92 -2.80
N GLN A 280 -5.80 14.25 -2.71
CA GLN A 280 -4.51 14.97 -2.70
C GLN A 280 -3.70 14.60 -1.46
N VAL A 281 -4.35 14.53 -0.30
CA VAL A 281 -3.73 14.14 0.97
C VAL A 281 -3.27 12.69 0.93
N GLU A 282 -4.08 11.79 0.38
CA GLU A 282 -3.75 10.37 0.29
C GLU A 282 -2.51 10.09 -0.55
N GLN A 283 -2.22 10.94 -1.54
CA GLN A 283 -1.03 10.86 -2.37
C GLN A 283 0.25 11.31 -1.67
N LEU A 284 0.16 12.03 -0.54
CA LEU A 284 1.33 12.55 0.18
C LEU A 284 1.91 11.54 1.17
N PHE A 285 1.05 10.72 1.80
CA PHE A 285 1.51 9.70 2.74
C PHE A 285 2.27 8.59 2.02
N GLY A 286 3.30 8.06 2.69
CA GLY A 286 4.07 6.90 2.21
C GLY A 286 5.01 7.19 1.03
N THR A 287 5.39 8.45 0.85
CA THR A 287 6.20 8.91 -0.29
C THR A 287 7.69 9.05 0.03
N ALA A 288 8.11 8.94 1.30
CA ALA A 288 9.50 9.17 1.70
C ALA A 288 10.47 8.03 1.30
N ILE A 289 10.13 6.77 1.59
CA ILE A 289 11.08 5.64 1.49
C ILE A 289 10.70 4.58 0.44
N GLY A 290 9.46 4.60 -0.06
CA GLY A 290 8.93 3.62 -1.01
C GLY A 290 8.52 2.28 -0.38
N PHE A 291 7.64 1.54 -1.05
CA PHE A 291 6.97 0.38 -0.47
C PHE A 291 7.91 -0.80 -0.13
N THR A 292 8.85 -1.13 -1.01
CA THR A 292 9.82 -2.20 -0.76
C THR A 292 10.66 -1.92 0.48
N LYS A 293 11.11 -0.67 0.64
CA LYS A 293 11.90 -0.28 1.82
C LYS A 293 11.05 -0.27 3.08
N ALA A 294 9.80 0.18 2.99
CA ALA A 294 8.85 0.11 4.10
C ALA A 294 8.64 -1.34 4.57
N CYS A 295 8.53 -2.31 3.66
CA CYS A 295 8.41 -3.72 4.03
C CYS A 295 9.65 -4.26 4.77
N GLN A 296 10.86 -3.79 4.41
CA GLN A 296 12.10 -4.18 5.09
C GLN A 296 12.18 -3.69 6.56
N MET A 297 11.29 -2.79 6.97
CA MET A 297 11.21 -2.31 8.35
C MET A 297 10.43 -3.29 9.27
N GLY A 298 9.94 -4.41 8.71
CA GLY A 298 9.36 -5.52 9.46
C GLY A 298 7.84 -5.44 9.65
N ALA A 299 7.23 -4.25 9.57
CA ALA A 299 5.78 -4.07 9.60
C ALA A 299 5.38 -2.78 8.87
N ILE A 300 4.17 -2.77 8.31
CA ILE A 300 3.57 -1.58 7.70
C ILE A 300 2.56 -0.97 8.67
N GLY A 301 2.82 0.29 9.06
CA GLY A 301 2.00 1.12 9.95
C GLY A 301 2.31 2.60 9.72
N VAL A 302 2.09 3.46 10.72
CA VAL A 302 2.31 4.93 10.59
C VAL A 302 3.72 5.27 10.06
N ASN A 303 4.75 4.55 10.50
CA ASN A 303 6.14 4.83 10.08
C ASN A 303 6.32 4.69 8.56
N ALA A 304 5.70 3.67 7.95
CA ALA A 304 5.74 3.47 6.50
C ALA A 304 5.04 4.59 5.72
N LEU A 305 4.15 5.35 6.38
CA LEU A 305 3.40 6.45 5.78
C LEU A 305 4.14 7.80 5.84
N GLU A 306 5.44 7.82 6.17
CA GLU A 306 6.23 9.06 6.19
C GLU A 306 6.11 9.84 4.86
N PRO A 307 5.70 11.11 4.90
CA PRO A 307 5.61 11.94 3.71
C PRO A 307 6.99 12.48 3.31
N LYS A 308 7.26 12.54 2.02
CA LYS A 308 8.55 12.96 1.45
C LYS A 308 8.92 14.37 1.89
N GLY A 309 10.17 14.56 2.31
CA GLY A 309 10.69 15.86 2.75
C GLY A 309 10.50 16.15 4.24
N PHE A 310 9.70 15.35 4.94
CA PHE A 310 9.49 15.51 6.38
C PHE A 310 10.79 15.36 7.20
N ARG A 311 11.66 14.42 6.82
CA ARG A 311 12.89 14.10 7.55
C ARG A 311 13.79 15.32 7.85
N GLU A 312 13.83 16.30 6.95
CA GLU A 312 14.59 17.53 7.17
C GLU A 312 14.08 18.35 8.37
N CYS A 313 12.77 18.28 8.66
CA CYS A 313 12.16 18.96 9.80
C CYS A 313 12.64 18.37 11.14
N MET A 314 12.84 17.06 11.18
CA MET A 314 13.34 16.35 12.35
C MET A 314 14.84 16.55 12.53
N ASP A 315 15.62 16.33 11.46
CA ASP A 315 17.09 16.28 11.57
C ASP A 315 17.72 17.68 11.64
N LYS A 316 17.15 18.67 10.95
CA LYS A 316 17.69 20.05 10.89
C LYS A 316 16.87 21.06 11.71
N GLY A 317 15.71 20.66 12.25
CA GLY A 317 14.80 21.57 12.95
C GLY A 317 14.15 22.64 12.06
N VAL A 318 14.17 22.46 10.73
CA VAL A 318 13.64 23.43 9.78
C VAL A 318 12.14 23.18 9.58
N VAL A 319 11.32 24.20 9.82
CA VAL A 319 9.88 24.12 9.54
C VAL A 319 9.60 24.75 8.17
N PRO A 320 8.95 24.04 7.23
CA PRO A 320 8.58 24.63 5.94
C PRO A 320 7.60 25.78 6.13
N LYS A 321 7.71 26.82 5.28
CA LYS A 321 6.81 27.98 5.35
C LYS A 321 5.39 27.56 4.97
N ASN A 322 4.46 27.61 5.94
CA ASN A 322 3.02 27.43 5.69
C ASN A 322 2.43 28.59 4.84
N ASN A 323 2.46 28.50 3.52
CA ASN A 323 1.92 29.56 2.68
C ASN A 323 0.40 29.39 2.52
N THR A 324 -0.39 30.17 3.24
CA THR A 324 -1.86 30.09 3.22
C THR A 324 -2.48 30.47 1.87
N ILE A 325 -1.70 31.09 0.98
CA ILE A 325 -2.11 31.40 -0.40
C ILE A 325 -1.86 30.19 -1.32
N ASP A 326 -0.87 29.36 -0.99
CA ASP A 326 -0.47 28.19 -1.76
C ASP A 326 -1.05 26.94 -1.11
N GLU A 327 -2.19 26.49 -1.66
CA GLU A 327 -2.98 25.38 -1.14
C GLU A 327 -2.14 24.10 -1.02
N GLU A 328 -1.27 23.81 -1.98
CA GLU A 328 -0.41 22.62 -1.97
C GLU A 328 0.59 22.65 -0.81
N LYS A 329 1.22 23.80 -0.55
CA LYS A 329 2.11 23.97 0.60
C LYS A 329 1.37 23.85 1.93
N THR A 330 0.13 24.34 1.99
CA THR A 330 -0.72 24.21 3.18
C THR A 330 -1.08 22.74 3.45
N ILE A 331 -1.48 21.99 2.42
CA ILE A 331 -1.79 20.56 2.53
C ILE A 331 -0.56 19.77 2.97
N ASN A 332 0.60 20.02 2.38
CA ASN A 332 1.87 19.40 2.77
C ASN A 332 2.22 19.70 4.24
N PHE A 333 2.13 20.96 4.65
CA PHE A 333 2.38 21.39 6.02
C PHE A 333 1.45 20.68 7.02
N ASN A 334 0.16 20.59 6.71
CA ASN A 334 -0.83 19.89 7.53
C ASN A 334 -0.55 18.38 7.59
N THR A 335 -0.16 17.78 6.47
CA THR A 335 0.18 16.34 6.40
C THR A 335 1.34 16.01 7.32
N TYR A 336 2.37 16.86 7.41
CA TYR A 336 3.49 16.69 8.34
C TYR A 336 3.02 16.72 9.81
N GLN A 337 2.17 17.68 10.17
CA GLN A 337 1.61 17.77 11.53
C GLN A 337 0.80 16.52 11.91
N ILE A 338 -0.01 16.01 10.98
CA ILE A 338 -0.82 14.83 11.22
C ILE A 338 0.03 13.57 11.33
N TRP A 339 1.04 13.42 10.47
CA TRP A 339 1.95 12.29 10.57
C TRP A 339 2.71 12.28 11.91
N LEU A 340 3.17 13.46 12.38
CA LEU A 340 3.75 13.63 13.71
C LEU A 340 2.81 13.17 14.83
N LEU A 341 1.56 13.65 14.80
CA LEU A 341 0.55 13.29 15.79
C LEU A 341 0.26 11.78 15.79
N ALA A 342 0.17 11.18 14.60
CA ALA A 342 -0.02 9.74 14.45
C ALA A 342 1.19 8.95 14.99
N MET A 343 2.42 9.42 14.74
CA MET A 343 3.62 8.80 15.30
C MET A 343 3.62 8.81 16.83
N LEU A 344 3.25 9.95 17.42
CA LEU A 344 3.14 10.12 18.87
C LEU A 344 2.05 9.25 19.51
N ASN A 345 1.03 8.88 18.73
CA ASN A 345 -0.10 8.06 19.18
C ASN A 345 -0.81 8.57 20.44
N ASN A 346 -0.81 9.89 20.64
CA ASN A 346 -1.50 10.55 21.74
C ASN A 346 -2.06 11.89 21.25
N GLU A 347 -3.37 11.93 21.06
CA GLU A 347 -4.04 13.10 20.50
C GLU A 347 -4.00 14.32 21.43
N GLN A 348 -3.91 14.13 22.76
CA GLN A 348 -3.81 15.23 23.73
C GLN A 348 -2.54 16.06 23.53
N LEU A 349 -1.51 15.50 22.89
CA LEU A 349 -0.29 16.23 22.56
C LEU A 349 -0.53 17.30 21.50
N TRP A 350 -1.63 17.24 20.74
CA TRP A 350 -2.00 18.31 19.82
C TRP A 350 -2.29 19.61 20.57
N GLU A 351 -3.24 19.58 21.51
CA GLU A 351 -3.65 20.74 22.32
C GLU A 351 -2.47 21.24 23.16
N LYS A 352 -1.74 20.32 23.81
CA LYS A 352 -0.54 20.68 24.58
C LYS A 352 0.52 21.38 23.72
N ALA A 353 0.74 20.94 22.47
CA ALA A 353 1.68 21.62 21.59
C ALA A 353 1.20 23.02 21.18
N GLN A 354 -0.11 23.23 21.04
CA GLN A 354 -0.70 24.55 20.78
C GLN A 354 -0.54 25.49 21.97
N ASP A 355 -0.80 25.00 23.18
CA ASP A 355 -0.62 25.77 24.42
C ASP A 355 0.84 26.18 24.61
N ILE A 356 1.78 25.23 24.44
CA ILE A 356 3.22 25.50 24.47
C ILE A 356 3.59 26.59 23.46
N ALA A 357 3.11 26.45 22.21
CA ALA A 357 3.38 27.41 21.15
C ALA A 357 2.86 28.81 21.49
N ALA A 358 1.68 28.92 22.10
CA ALA A 358 1.09 30.18 22.53
C ALA A 358 1.89 30.83 23.68
N THR A 359 2.25 30.07 24.71
CA THR A 359 3.10 30.52 25.82
C THR A 359 4.44 31.03 25.31
N LEU A 360 5.10 30.29 24.40
CA LEU A 360 6.37 30.72 23.80
C LEU A 360 6.20 31.98 22.93
N SER A 361 5.11 32.10 22.16
CA SER A 361 4.84 33.28 21.33
C SER A 361 4.62 34.52 22.21
N ASN A 362 3.81 34.40 23.26
CA ASN A 362 3.56 35.47 24.22
C ASN A 362 4.85 35.91 24.91
N TYR A 363 5.68 34.96 25.36
CA TYR A 363 6.98 35.27 25.95
C TYR A 363 7.86 36.06 24.99
N SER A 364 7.97 35.63 23.71
CA SER A 364 8.78 36.33 22.72
C SER A 364 8.30 37.75 22.44
N LYS A 365 6.98 37.98 22.40
CA LYS A 365 6.37 39.31 22.19
C LYS A 365 6.58 40.30 23.34
N THR A 366 7.01 39.84 24.52
CA THR A 366 7.36 40.76 25.62
C THR A 366 8.74 41.40 25.47
N ASP A 367 9.46 41.11 24.38
CA ASP A 367 10.61 41.90 23.95
C ASP A 367 10.20 43.37 23.75
N ARG A 368 11.01 44.31 24.23
CA ARG A 368 10.84 45.75 23.95
C ARG A 368 11.51 46.07 22.61
N ASP A 369 10.92 46.93 21.77
CA ASP A 369 11.21 47.24 20.35
C ASP A 369 12.67 47.18 19.80
N LEU A 370 13.70 47.18 20.65
CA LEU A 370 15.13 47.09 20.28
C LEU A 370 15.88 45.89 20.89
N ARG A 371 15.24 45.08 21.74
CA ARG A 371 15.83 43.90 22.40
C ARG A 371 15.24 42.65 21.77
N THR A 372 16.10 41.75 21.28
CA THR A 372 15.71 40.46 20.68
C THR A 372 16.01 39.26 21.58
N LYS A 373 16.25 39.52 22.87
CA LYS A 373 16.78 38.49 23.80
C LYS A 373 15.76 37.36 23.99
N LYS A 374 14.49 37.67 24.25
CA LYS A 374 13.48 36.64 24.51
C LYS A 374 13.14 35.86 23.24
N SER A 375 13.08 36.56 22.10
CA SER A 375 12.92 35.95 20.78
C SER A 375 14.06 34.98 20.45
N GLN A 376 15.30 35.33 20.81
CA GLN A 376 16.47 34.45 20.64
C GLN A 376 16.42 33.24 21.58
N GLU A 377 16.01 33.41 22.84
CA GLU A 377 15.83 32.30 23.79
C GLU A 377 14.79 31.29 23.29
N VAL A 378 13.65 31.77 22.79
CA VAL A 378 12.63 30.89 22.17
C VAL A 378 13.19 30.20 20.93
N THR A 379 13.95 30.91 20.09
CA THR A 379 14.59 30.31 18.91
C THR A 379 15.55 29.19 19.31
N ASN A 380 16.37 29.39 20.35
CA ASN A 380 17.29 28.38 20.87
C ASN A 380 16.54 27.17 21.45
N LEU A 381 15.42 27.39 22.14
CA LEU A 381 14.57 26.30 22.61
C LEU A 381 13.98 25.51 21.43
N LEU A 382 13.47 26.20 20.41
CA LEU A 382 12.89 25.55 19.24
C LEU A 382 13.93 24.78 18.42
N THR A 383 15.21 25.15 18.41
CA THR A 383 16.26 24.36 17.72
C THR A 383 16.67 23.09 18.45
N SER A 384 16.19 22.88 19.69
CA SER A 384 16.51 21.69 20.49
C SER A 384 15.98 20.40 19.85
N LEU A 385 16.84 19.39 19.68
CA LEU A 385 16.50 18.13 19.01
C LEU A 385 16.27 16.97 19.98
N ASN A 386 16.62 17.15 21.25
CA ASN A 386 16.51 16.11 22.27
C ASN A 386 16.10 16.69 23.63
N LYS A 387 15.74 15.79 24.54
CA LYS A 387 15.27 16.09 25.90
C LYS A 387 16.23 17.03 26.66
N LYS A 388 17.54 16.76 26.61
CA LYS A 388 18.54 17.53 27.35
C LYS A 388 18.60 18.98 26.86
N GLN A 389 18.79 19.18 25.55
CA GLN A 389 18.87 20.51 24.95
C GLN A 389 17.61 21.33 25.21
N PHE A 390 16.44 20.70 25.12
CA PHE A 390 15.17 21.38 25.33
C PHE A 390 15.03 21.87 26.77
N ILE A 391 15.31 21.02 27.76
CA ILE A 391 15.22 21.39 29.18
C ILE A 391 16.25 22.46 29.54
N GLU A 392 17.49 22.37 29.05
CA GLU A 392 18.52 23.39 29.26
C GLU A 392 18.07 24.75 28.70
N SER A 393 17.48 24.78 27.51
CA SER A 393 16.95 26.01 26.91
C SER A 393 15.72 26.55 27.64
N LEU A 394 14.85 25.66 28.13
CA LEU A 394 13.64 26.01 28.87
C LEU A 394 13.98 26.69 30.20
N ILE A 395 15.06 26.25 30.88
CA ILE A 395 15.54 26.88 32.12
C ILE A 395 15.87 28.37 31.92
N GLU A 396 16.46 28.75 30.78
CA GLU A 396 16.75 30.16 30.48
C GLU A 396 15.46 30.99 30.32
N ILE A 397 14.42 30.44 29.71
CA ILE A 397 13.11 31.10 29.57
C ILE A 397 12.42 31.23 30.93
N VAL A 398 12.50 30.20 31.79
CA VAL A 398 11.91 30.22 33.15
C VAL A 398 12.48 31.37 33.98
N LYS A 399 13.78 31.68 33.86
CA LYS A 399 14.40 32.81 34.58
C LYS A 399 13.80 34.16 34.19
N GLY A 400 13.26 34.30 32.97
CA GLY A 400 12.77 35.55 32.41
C GLY A 400 11.24 35.67 32.31
N SER A 401 10.49 34.62 32.64
CA SER A 401 9.04 34.54 32.47
C SER A 401 8.30 34.51 33.81
N PRO A 402 7.19 35.27 33.96
CA PRO A 402 6.32 35.15 35.14
C PRO A 402 5.46 33.88 35.13
N GLU A 403 5.35 33.18 34.00
CA GLU A 403 4.49 32.00 33.81
C GLU A 403 5.21 30.69 34.21
N THR A 404 5.85 30.68 35.37
CA THR A 404 6.72 29.57 35.81
C THR A 404 6.00 28.23 35.93
N ASN A 405 4.72 28.22 36.36
CA ASN A 405 3.93 27.00 36.50
C ASN A 405 3.66 26.33 35.14
N GLN A 406 3.26 27.11 34.12
CA GLN A 406 3.05 26.59 32.78
C GLN A 406 4.34 26.02 32.22
N LEU A 407 5.47 26.73 32.37
CA LEU A 407 6.77 26.23 31.90
C LEU A 407 7.22 24.95 32.64
N ALA A 408 6.86 24.78 33.92
CA ALA A 408 7.12 23.54 34.66
C ALA A 408 6.30 22.36 34.13
N GLU A 409 5.01 22.56 33.80
CA GLU A 409 4.19 21.52 33.17
C GLU A 409 4.76 21.08 31.81
N ILE A 410 5.29 22.01 31.03
CA ILE A 410 5.98 21.70 29.76
C ILE A 410 7.19 20.80 30.01
N ALA A 411 8.00 21.13 31.01
CA ALA A 411 9.16 20.33 31.39
C ALA A 411 8.74 18.91 31.81
N GLU A 412 7.66 18.77 32.58
CA GLU A 412 7.12 17.49 33.03
C GLU A 412 6.66 16.61 31.86
N ILE A 413 5.92 17.18 30.89
CA ILE A 413 5.48 16.47 29.68
C ILE A 413 6.68 15.90 28.94
N ILE A 414 7.73 16.71 28.72
CA ILE A 414 8.94 16.28 28.02
C ILE A 414 9.73 15.25 28.84
N HIS A 415 9.80 15.43 30.15
CA HIS A 415 10.57 14.55 31.04
C HIS A 415 9.96 13.14 31.10
N THR A 416 8.64 13.04 31.22
CA THR A 416 7.90 11.78 31.34
C THR A 416 7.69 11.06 30.01
N MET A 417 7.83 11.76 28.88
CA MET A 417 7.70 11.17 27.55
C MET A 417 8.82 10.15 27.22
N PRO A 418 8.49 9.01 26.56
CA PRO A 418 9.47 8.09 26.01
C PRO A 418 10.50 8.79 25.13
N VAL A 419 11.77 8.40 25.24
CA VAL A 419 12.89 9.09 24.57
C VAL A 419 12.68 9.16 23.06
N ASP A 420 12.16 8.10 22.46
CA ASP A 420 11.90 8.02 21.00
C ASP A 420 10.78 8.97 20.54
N ASN A 421 9.86 9.34 21.43
CA ASN A 421 8.76 10.26 21.12
C ASN A 421 9.17 11.73 21.21
N VAL A 422 10.23 12.04 21.98
CA VAL A 422 10.65 13.43 22.23
C VAL A 422 10.93 14.19 20.91
N PRO A 423 11.74 13.67 19.96
CA PRO A 423 12.01 14.40 18.71
C PRO A 423 10.75 14.71 17.90
N TYR A 424 9.76 13.82 17.89
CA TYR A 424 8.48 14.03 17.20
C TYR A 424 7.67 15.15 17.87
N PHE A 425 7.58 15.13 19.20
CA PHE A 425 6.81 16.15 19.92
C PHE A 425 7.47 17.53 19.87
N LEU A 426 8.81 17.59 19.99
CA LEU A 426 9.55 18.84 19.78
C LEU A 426 9.31 19.41 18.38
N THR A 427 9.29 18.55 17.36
CA THR A 427 8.98 18.98 16.00
C THR A 427 7.53 19.46 15.89
N LEU A 428 6.56 18.78 16.51
CA LEU A 428 5.17 19.24 16.53
C LEU A 428 5.02 20.63 17.15
N ILE A 429 5.72 20.91 18.26
CA ILE A 429 5.76 22.24 18.90
C ILE A 429 6.25 23.30 17.89
N ARG A 430 7.31 23.02 17.12
CA ARG A 430 7.82 23.98 16.11
C ARG A 430 6.77 24.28 15.03
N PHE A 431 6.04 23.26 14.57
CA PHE A 431 4.96 23.45 13.60
C PHE A 431 3.85 24.31 14.18
N GLN A 432 3.38 24.03 15.40
CA GLN A 432 2.34 24.83 16.06
C GLN A 432 2.79 26.26 16.31
N TYR A 433 4.05 26.47 16.72
CA TYR A 433 4.63 27.80 16.88
C TYR A 433 4.63 28.60 15.57
N ALA A 434 4.98 27.96 14.45
CA ALA A 434 4.93 28.58 13.13
C ALA A 434 3.49 28.94 12.70
N VAL A 435 2.48 28.19 13.16
CA VAL A 435 1.05 28.52 12.93
C VAL A 435 0.62 29.73 13.77
N VAL A 436 0.94 29.74 15.06
CA VAL A 436 0.57 30.83 15.98
C VAL A 436 1.15 32.17 15.53
N ASN A 437 2.43 32.19 15.12
CA ASN A 437 3.11 33.40 14.66
C ASN A 437 2.77 33.86 13.24
N LYS A 438 1.93 33.12 12.51
CA LYS A 438 1.33 33.60 11.24
C LYS A 438 -0.05 34.21 11.41
N LYS A 439 -0.75 33.86 12.50
CA LYS A 439 -2.06 34.42 12.86
C LYS A 439 -1.93 35.70 13.70
N SER A 440 -0.73 36.00 14.18
CA SER A 440 -0.35 37.25 14.85
C SER A 440 0.24 38.21 13.83
#